data_AF-A0A6L6XVT5-F1
#
_entry.id   AF-A0A6L6XVT5-F1
#
_cell.length_a   1.000
_cell.length_b   1.000
_cell.length_c   1.000
_cell.angle_alpha   90.00
_cell.angle_beta   90.00
_cell.angle_gamma   90.00
#
_symmetry.space_group_name_H-M   'P 1'
#
loop_
_entity.id
_entity.type
_entity.pdbx_description
1 polymer ?
#
loop_
_entity_poly.entity_id
_entity_poly.type
_entity_poly.pdbx_seq_one_letter_code
_entity_poly.pdbx_strand_id
1 'polypeptide(L)'
;MTRVVLALLLAPALAVVTVPASSAVPVPADGRAVDSARPDHVIGTGTPGSCTSASVVRAVRLGGVITFDCGPEPVTIHMRRTAKVVNTSRRVVIDGGGLVTLDGGGKHRILYQNTCDPDLVWTTSHCDDQASPQLVVQRITLAHGSSVGEDEGGGAIFARGGRLRIVDATFVGNRCQRSGPDVGGAAVRVFDQYRDRPVYVVGSAFRGGRCSNGGALSSIGVSWRVLNSTFEHNRAIGRGANPSRPGTAGGGSGGAIYLDGDRFTLDLGGTVIRDNTAREGGGAVFFVSNDRTGTMRIRHSTLERNPSAGFETPGLPGIFFLGARRPTVTDSVLR
;
A
#
# COMPACT_ATOMS: atom_id res chain seq x y z
N MET A 1 -48.02 -42.15 38.86
CA MET A 1 -46.99 -42.71 37.96
C MET A 1 -46.85 -41.77 36.78
N THR A 2 -45.89 -40.85 36.80
CA THR A 2 -45.65 -39.92 35.70
C THR A 2 -44.15 -39.83 35.49
N ARG A 3 -43.66 -40.51 34.44
CA ARG A 3 -42.25 -40.50 34.04
C ARG A 3 -41.95 -39.20 33.30
N VAL A 4 -41.04 -38.39 33.81
CA VAL A 4 -40.44 -37.26 33.09
C VAL A 4 -39.24 -37.81 32.31
N VAL A 5 -39.27 -37.68 30.99
CA VAL A 5 -38.15 -38.00 30.10
C VAL A 5 -37.31 -36.74 29.93
N LEU A 6 -36.06 -36.78 30.38
CA LEU A 6 -35.09 -35.71 30.22
C LEU A 6 -34.38 -35.91 28.86
N ALA A 7 -34.66 -35.05 27.88
CA ALA A 7 -33.97 -35.04 26.60
C ALA A 7 -32.64 -34.28 26.73
N LEU A 8 -31.52 -34.99 26.60
CA LEU A 8 -30.19 -34.39 26.46
C LEU A 8 -30.05 -33.80 25.04
N LEU A 9 -30.03 -32.47 24.94
CA LEU A 9 -29.64 -31.76 23.72
C LEU A 9 -28.10 -31.80 23.60
N LEU A 10 -27.57 -32.64 22.70
CA LEU A 10 -26.18 -32.52 22.26
C LEU A 10 -26.05 -31.31 21.33
N ALA A 11 -25.29 -30.30 21.78
CA ALA A 11 -24.85 -29.21 20.90
C ALA A 11 -23.77 -29.73 19.93
N PRO A 12 -23.81 -29.38 18.64
CA PRO A 12 -22.78 -29.78 17.71
C PRO A 12 -21.49 -29.01 18.00
N ALA A 13 -20.38 -29.74 18.16
CA ALA A 13 -19.06 -29.15 18.24
C ALA A 13 -18.76 -28.43 16.92
N LEU A 14 -18.67 -27.10 16.97
CA LEU A 14 -18.14 -26.29 15.88
C LEU A 14 -16.68 -26.69 15.66
N ALA A 15 -16.42 -27.43 14.58
CA ALA A 15 -15.08 -27.64 14.09
C ALA A 15 -14.49 -26.27 13.71
N VAL A 16 -13.51 -25.81 14.48
CA VAL A 16 -12.68 -24.66 14.11
C VAL A 16 -11.88 -25.09 12.89
N VAL A 17 -12.33 -24.70 11.70
CA VAL A 17 -11.53 -24.82 10.49
C VAL A 17 -10.38 -23.82 10.64
N THR A 18 -9.24 -24.31 11.09
CA THR A 18 -7.99 -23.54 11.06
C THR A 18 -7.60 -23.33 9.61
N VAL A 19 -7.89 -22.15 9.07
CA VAL A 19 -7.31 -21.70 7.81
C VAL A 19 -5.80 -21.67 8.02
N PRO A 20 -4.98 -22.36 7.20
CA PRO A 20 -3.54 -22.31 7.39
C PRO A 20 -3.10 -20.85 7.23
N ALA A 21 -2.45 -20.32 8.28
CA ALA A 21 -1.81 -19.02 8.21
C ALA A 21 -0.82 -19.04 7.04
N SER A 22 -0.79 -17.96 6.24
CA SER A 22 0.22 -17.81 5.19
C SER A 22 1.61 -18.00 5.78
N SER A 23 2.40 -18.93 5.25
CA SER A 23 3.77 -19.15 5.70
C SER A 23 4.67 -18.02 5.19
N ALA A 24 5.48 -17.43 6.08
CA ALA A 24 6.41 -16.38 5.69
C ALA A 24 7.38 -16.86 4.61
N VAL A 25 7.70 -15.98 3.67
CA VAL A 25 8.64 -16.23 2.57
C VAL A 25 9.95 -15.47 2.78
N PRO A 26 11.08 -15.95 2.22
CA PRO A 26 12.36 -15.25 2.29
C PRO A 26 12.30 -13.84 1.69
N VAL A 27 12.96 -12.89 2.35
CA VAL A 27 13.08 -11.50 1.91
C VAL A 27 14.46 -11.27 1.28
N PRO A 28 14.53 -10.85 0.00
CA PRO A 28 15.80 -10.53 -0.65
C PRO A 28 16.43 -9.27 -0.04
N ALA A 29 17.75 -9.11 -0.16
CA ALA A 29 18.48 -7.98 0.44
C ALA A 29 17.89 -6.62 0.03
N ASP A 30 17.50 -6.47 -1.24
CA ASP A 30 16.86 -5.26 -1.78
C ASP A 30 15.46 -4.96 -1.20
N GLY A 31 14.85 -5.89 -0.46
CA GLY A 31 13.58 -5.68 0.23
C GLY A 31 13.72 -5.49 1.75
N ARG A 32 14.94 -5.59 2.30
CA ARG A 32 15.15 -5.49 3.75
C ARG A 32 15.13 -4.04 4.23
N ALA A 33 14.78 -3.88 5.51
CA ALA A 33 14.96 -2.64 6.25
C ALA A 33 16.42 -2.23 6.20
N VAL A 34 16.65 -0.93 6.36
CA VAL A 34 18.00 -0.38 6.37
C VAL A 34 18.44 -0.17 7.80
N ASP A 35 19.74 -0.38 8.01
CA ASP A 35 20.41 0.00 9.25
C ASP A 35 20.27 1.52 9.51
N SER A 36 19.65 1.84 10.64
CA SER A 36 19.42 3.20 11.13
C SER A 36 20.13 3.48 12.45
N ALA A 37 21.09 2.65 12.85
CA ALA A 37 21.85 2.83 14.09
C ALA A 37 22.71 4.11 14.12
N ARG A 38 22.97 4.71 12.95
CA ARG A 38 23.71 5.98 12.81
C ARG A 38 22.87 6.97 11.98
N PRO A 39 21.87 7.63 12.60
CA PRO A 39 21.01 8.54 11.87
C PRO A 39 21.74 9.85 11.52
N ASP A 40 21.39 10.43 10.38
CA ASP A 40 21.79 11.81 10.02
C ASP A 40 20.95 12.82 10.81
N HIS A 41 19.69 12.46 11.10
CA HIS A 41 18.73 13.31 11.80
C HIS A 41 17.94 12.53 12.85
N VAL A 42 17.83 13.11 14.05
CA VAL A 42 16.95 12.63 15.11
C VAL A 42 15.87 13.68 15.35
N ILE A 43 14.60 13.27 15.25
CA ILE A 43 13.45 14.13 15.53
C ILE A 43 13.03 13.92 16.98
N GLY A 44 13.06 15.00 17.76
CA GLY A 44 12.67 14.98 19.16
C GLY A 44 13.87 15.04 20.11
N THR A 45 13.58 15.04 21.40
CA THR A 45 14.53 15.17 22.51
C THR A 45 14.13 14.30 23.72
N GLY A 46 13.42 13.19 23.48
CA GLY A 46 13.01 12.24 24.51
C GLY A 46 11.61 12.45 25.08
N THR A 47 10.80 13.35 24.50
CA THR A 47 9.42 13.59 24.95
C THR A 47 8.42 13.60 23.79
N PRO A 48 7.16 13.17 23.98
CA PRO A 48 6.18 13.14 22.90
C PRO A 48 5.97 14.51 22.24
N GLY A 49 5.94 15.58 23.05
CA GLY A 49 5.75 16.96 22.57
C GLY A 49 6.91 17.53 21.75
N SER A 50 8.12 16.97 21.88
CA SER A 50 9.29 17.40 21.11
C SER A 50 9.25 16.95 19.64
N CYS A 51 8.46 15.91 19.35
CA CYS A 51 8.29 15.36 18.01
C CYS A 51 7.18 16.07 17.24
N THR A 52 7.55 17.09 16.47
CA THR A 52 6.58 17.93 15.77
C THR A 52 6.53 17.65 14.27
N SER A 53 5.38 17.92 13.64
CA SER A 53 5.24 17.88 12.18
C SER A 53 6.25 18.78 11.47
N ALA A 54 6.62 19.93 12.04
CA ALA A 54 7.62 20.82 11.46
C ALA A 54 9.01 20.18 11.42
N SER A 55 9.39 19.45 12.47
CA SER A 55 10.65 18.69 12.50
C SER A 55 10.66 17.55 11.49
N VAL A 56 9.54 16.83 11.32
CA VAL A 56 9.38 15.80 10.27
C VAL A 56 9.58 16.40 8.87
N VAL A 57 8.84 17.46 8.55
CA VAL A 57 8.93 18.12 7.22
C VAL A 57 10.35 18.63 6.96
N ARG A 58 11.01 19.21 7.97
CA ARG A 58 12.39 19.70 7.84
C ARG A 58 13.37 18.56 7.59
N ALA A 59 13.31 17.48 8.38
CA ALA A 59 14.22 16.35 8.23
C ALA A 59 14.06 15.66 6.87
N VAL A 60 12.82 15.43 6.42
CA VAL A 60 12.54 14.83 5.09
C VAL A 60 13.10 15.68 3.95
N ARG A 61 13.03 17.01 4.07
CA ARG A 61 13.60 17.93 3.08
C ARG A 61 15.14 17.87 3.02
N LEU A 62 15.79 17.63 4.16
CA LEU A 62 17.26 17.48 4.25
C LEU A 62 17.73 16.12 3.72
N GLY A 63 16.88 15.09 3.81
CA GLY A 63 17.18 13.73 3.39
C GLY A 63 18.02 12.98 4.42
N GLY A 64 18.72 11.93 3.99
CA GLY A 64 19.49 11.07 4.90
C GLY A 64 18.64 10.07 5.69
N VAL A 65 19.21 9.52 6.76
CA VAL A 65 18.57 8.60 7.69
C VAL A 65 17.95 9.38 8.85
N ILE A 66 16.64 9.25 9.00
CA ILE A 66 15.81 10.00 9.95
C ILE A 66 15.23 9.01 10.97
N THR A 67 15.50 9.25 12.24
CA THR A 67 14.96 8.50 13.38
C THR A 67 14.24 9.44 14.34
N PHE A 68 13.63 8.89 15.39
CA PHE A 68 12.81 9.63 16.33
C PHE A 68 13.22 9.34 17.77
N ASP A 69 13.29 10.38 18.57
CA ASP A 69 13.46 10.35 20.02
C ASP A 69 12.27 11.07 20.67
N CYS A 70 11.12 10.39 20.69
CA CYS A 70 9.85 10.93 21.20
C CYS A 70 9.49 10.42 22.60
N GLY A 71 10.44 9.78 23.28
CA GLY A 71 10.17 9.01 24.50
C GLY A 71 9.84 7.54 24.21
N PRO A 72 9.67 6.72 25.27
CA PRO A 72 9.58 5.26 25.16
C PRO A 72 8.21 4.74 24.70
N GLU A 73 7.16 5.55 24.81
CA GLU A 73 5.77 5.17 24.49
C GLU A 73 5.40 5.52 23.05
N PRO A 74 4.42 4.82 22.45
CA PRO A 74 3.91 5.16 21.12
C PRO A 74 3.42 6.62 21.04
N VAL A 75 3.77 7.31 19.95
CA VAL A 75 3.43 8.72 19.74
C VAL A 75 2.75 8.93 18.38
N THR A 76 1.75 9.81 18.36
CA THR A 76 1.12 10.29 17.13
C THR A 76 1.54 11.72 16.85
N ILE A 77 2.19 11.93 15.70
CA ILE A 77 2.56 13.24 15.18
C ILE A 77 1.51 13.64 14.15
N HIS A 78 0.66 14.61 14.51
CA HIS A 78 -0.32 15.17 13.59
C HIS A 78 0.37 16.06 12.54
N MET A 79 0.34 15.61 11.30
CA MET A 79 0.94 16.30 10.17
C MET A 79 0.11 17.52 9.80
N ARG A 80 0.74 18.69 9.82
CA ARG A 80 0.12 19.96 9.42
C ARG A 80 0.37 20.32 7.96
N ARG A 81 1.33 19.64 7.32
CA ARG A 81 1.72 19.78 5.92
C ARG A 81 2.34 18.48 5.42
N THR A 82 2.25 18.24 4.12
CA THR A 82 2.96 17.15 3.43
C THR A 82 4.47 17.31 3.57
N ALA A 83 5.17 16.25 3.94
CA ALA A 83 6.63 16.23 3.90
C ALA A 83 7.10 15.80 2.50
N LYS A 84 7.77 16.72 1.80
CA LYS A 84 8.22 16.52 0.42
C LYS A 84 9.72 16.22 0.37
N VAL A 85 10.08 15.16 -0.34
CA VAL A 85 11.47 14.78 -0.61
C VAL A 85 12.05 15.70 -1.68
N VAL A 86 13.20 16.32 -1.43
CA VAL A 86 13.90 17.13 -2.45
C VAL A 86 14.67 16.19 -3.38
N ASN A 87 14.59 16.41 -4.68
CA ASN A 87 15.08 15.46 -5.70
C ASN A 87 16.61 15.33 -5.72
N THR A 88 17.34 16.32 -5.21
CA THR A 88 18.80 16.24 -5.02
C THR A 88 19.22 15.30 -3.89
N SER A 89 18.29 14.83 -3.07
CA SER A 89 18.56 13.85 -2.02
C SER A 89 18.96 12.52 -2.65
N ARG A 90 20.11 11.96 -2.27
CA ARG A 90 20.46 10.59 -2.69
C ARG A 90 19.46 9.58 -2.12
N ARG A 91 19.03 9.81 -0.88
CA ARG A 91 18.24 8.87 -0.10
C ARG A 91 17.51 9.59 1.03
N VAL A 92 16.32 9.10 1.37
CA VAL A 92 15.54 9.52 2.53
C VAL A 92 15.00 8.27 3.24
N VAL A 93 15.45 8.01 4.46
CA VAL A 93 14.98 6.88 5.28
C VAL A 93 14.23 7.44 6.45
N ILE A 94 12.98 7.04 6.62
CA ILE A 94 12.16 7.41 7.77
C ILE A 94 11.92 6.16 8.58
N ASP A 95 12.54 6.10 9.74
CA ASP A 95 12.47 4.96 10.64
C ASP A 95 11.78 5.33 11.93
N GLY A 96 10.53 4.88 12.09
CA GLY A 96 9.71 5.21 13.25
C GLY A 96 10.01 4.39 14.50
N GLY A 97 10.95 3.43 14.46
CA GLY A 97 11.29 2.56 15.59
C GLY A 97 10.15 1.67 16.09
N GLY A 98 9.03 1.61 15.39
CA GLY A 98 7.81 0.90 15.78
C GLY A 98 6.86 1.70 16.68
N LEU A 99 7.26 2.92 17.10
CA LEU A 99 6.52 3.73 18.08
C LEU A 99 5.84 4.95 17.45
N VAL A 100 6.28 5.38 16.27
CA VAL A 100 5.81 6.62 15.66
C VAL A 100 4.65 6.38 14.70
N THR A 101 3.61 7.19 14.85
CA THR A 101 2.54 7.38 13.87
C THR A 101 2.63 8.77 13.26
N LEU A 102 2.70 8.87 11.94
CA LEU A 102 2.45 10.12 11.22
C LEU A 102 0.98 10.14 10.78
N ASP A 103 0.19 11.04 11.34
CA ASP A 103 -1.25 11.13 11.08
C ASP A 103 -1.55 12.34 10.19
N GLY A 104 -2.08 12.11 8.98
CA GLY A 104 -2.46 13.15 8.02
C GLY A 104 -3.76 13.90 8.35
N GLY A 105 -4.46 13.52 9.41
CA GLY A 105 -5.71 14.13 9.90
C GLY A 105 -6.88 14.05 8.92
N GLY A 106 -6.77 13.23 7.89
CA GLY A 106 -7.65 13.23 6.73
C GLY A 106 -7.51 14.45 5.82
N LYS A 107 -6.52 15.32 6.05
CA LYS A 107 -6.40 16.60 5.35
C LYS A 107 -5.18 16.68 4.47
N HIS A 108 -4.15 15.91 4.78
CA HIS A 108 -2.86 16.02 4.12
C HIS A 108 -2.37 14.67 3.61
N ARG A 109 -1.73 14.70 2.44
CA ARG A 109 -0.78 13.66 2.07
C ARG A 109 0.37 13.66 3.08
N ILE A 110 0.86 12.50 3.48
CA ILE A 110 1.93 12.45 4.50
C ILE A 110 3.29 12.67 3.86
N LEU A 111 3.63 11.86 2.85
CA LEU A 111 4.90 11.90 2.12
C LEU A 111 4.68 12.09 0.63
N TYR A 112 5.56 12.85 0.01
CA TYR A 112 5.54 13.08 -1.43
C TYR A 112 6.95 13.08 -2.00
N GLN A 113 7.19 12.22 -2.99
CA GLN A 113 8.40 12.16 -3.79
C GLN A 113 7.99 12.25 -5.26
N ASN A 114 8.45 13.26 -5.98
CA ASN A 114 8.21 13.35 -7.41
C ASN A 114 9.38 14.04 -8.08
N THR A 115 10.22 13.26 -8.75
CA THR A 115 11.37 13.76 -9.50
C THR A 115 10.98 14.61 -10.70
N CYS A 116 9.73 14.54 -11.16
CA CYS A 116 9.16 15.38 -12.21
C CYS A 116 8.52 16.67 -11.70
N ASP A 117 8.51 16.91 -10.39
CA ASP A 117 8.04 18.16 -9.81
C ASP A 117 9.18 19.20 -9.80
N PRO A 118 9.08 20.30 -10.58
CA PRO A 118 10.14 21.31 -10.64
C PRO A 118 10.33 22.07 -9.33
N ASP A 119 9.31 22.16 -8.46
CA ASP A 119 9.42 22.78 -7.14
C ASP A 119 10.31 21.96 -6.19
N LEU A 120 10.54 20.69 -6.52
CA LEU A 120 11.45 19.78 -5.82
C LEU A 120 12.82 19.67 -6.46
N VAL A 121 13.12 20.55 -7.43
CA VAL A 121 14.34 20.63 -8.25
C VAL A 121 14.41 19.54 -9.31
N TRP A 122 14.51 19.90 -10.59
CA TRP A 122 14.91 18.94 -11.62
C TRP A 122 16.42 18.69 -11.59
N THR A 123 16.79 17.43 -11.53
CA THR A 123 18.18 16.95 -11.45
C THR A 123 18.71 16.50 -12.81
N THR A 124 17.83 16.16 -13.76
CA THR A 124 18.16 15.71 -15.12
C THR A 124 17.05 16.13 -16.10
N SER A 125 17.26 15.94 -17.40
CA SER A 125 16.22 16.08 -18.43
C SER A 125 15.22 14.92 -18.49
N HIS A 126 15.50 13.82 -17.78
CA HIS A 126 14.69 12.60 -17.71
C HIS A 126 14.23 12.40 -16.27
N CYS A 127 13.18 13.14 -15.91
CA CYS A 127 12.72 13.19 -14.54
C CYS A 127 12.09 11.87 -14.08
N ASP A 128 11.58 11.08 -14.99
CA ASP A 128 10.79 9.86 -14.82
C ASP A 128 11.62 8.58 -14.65
N ASP A 129 12.94 8.61 -14.80
CA ASP A 129 13.77 7.40 -14.58
C ASP A 129 15.06 7.73 -13.81
N GLN A 130 14.97 7.84 -12.49
CA GLN A 130 16.09 8.28 -11.64
C GLN A 130 16.45 7.31 -10.51
N ALA A 131 17.76 7.04 -10.38
CA ALA A 131 18.30 6.18 -9.33
C ALA A 131 18.10 6.75 -7.90
N SER A 132 17.89 8.06 -7.79
CA SER A 132 17.63 8.82 -6.58
C SER A 132 16.56 9.89 -6.84
N PRO A 133 15.79 10.31 -5.82
CA PRO A 133 15.86 9.91 -4.43
C PRO A 133 15.36 8.49 -4.17
N GLN A 134 15.95 7.86 -3.16
CA GLN A 134 15.48 6.58 -2.63
C GLN A 134 14.71 6.81 -1.34
N LEU A 135 13.38 6.84 -1.41
CA LEU A 135 12.52 6.91 -0.24
C LEU A 135 12.34 5.52 0.37
N VAL A 136 12.66 5.40 1.65
CA VAL A 136 12.43 4.20 2.46
C VAL A 136 11.61 4.61 3.68
N VAL A 137 10.46 3.98 3.88
CA VAL A 137 9.72 4.07 5.14
C VAL A 137 9.80 2.74 5.85
N GLN A 138 10.14 2.77 7.13
CA GLN A 138 10.25 1.55 7.92
C GLN A 138 9.83 1.71 9.37
N ARG A 139 9.29 0.63 9.96
CA ARG A 139 8.88 0.55 11.37
C ARG A 139 8.07 1.77 11.81
N ILE A 140 7.07 2.15 11.02
CA ILE A 140 6.31 3.38 11.20
C ILE A 140 4.86 3.18 10.79
N THR A 141 3.95 3.91 11.43
CA THR A 141 2.55 3.97 11.02
C THR A 141 2.26 5.26 10.25
N LEU A 142 1.60 5.14 9.10
CA LEU A 142 1.07 6.25 8.30
C LEU A 142 -0.46 6.19 8.30
N ALA A 143 -1.08 7.06 9.08
CA ALA A 143 -2.51 7.02 9.36
C ALA A 143 -3.24 8.23 8.76
N HIS A 144 -4.48 8.00 8.32
CA HIS A 144 -5.41 9.05 7.89
C HIS A 144 -4.83 10.07 6.89
N GLY A 145 -3.88 9.67 6.07
CA GLY A 145 -3.40 10.45 4.94
C GLY A 145 -4.52 10.65 3.91
N SER A 146 -4.52 11.81 3.25
CA SER A 146 -5.54 12.17 2.26
C SER A 146 -4.95 12.94 1.09
N SER A 147 -5.18 12.44 -0.13
CA SER A 147 -4.91 13.17 -1.37
C SER A 147 -6.17 13.79 -2.00
N VAL A 148 -7.29 13.83 -1.27
CA VAL A 148 -8.52 14.47 -1.76
C VAL A 148 -8.26 15.95 -2.05
N GLY A 149 -8.60 16.39 -3.26
CA GLY A 149 -8.34 17.76 -3.74
C GLY A 149 -6.99 17.93 -4.44
N GLU A 150 -6.18 16.88 -4.51
CA GLU A 150 -4.97 16.82 -5.34
C GLU A 150 -5.30 16.18 -6.70
N ASP A 151 -4.37 16.23 -7.66
CA ASP A 151 -4.58 15.63 -8.99
C ASP A 151 -4.51 14.09 -8.99
N GLU A 152 -3.74 13.53 -8.05
CA GLU A 152 -3.39 12.11 -8.00
C GLU A 152 -3.78 11.44 -6.67
N GLY A 153 -3.72 10.11 -6.66
CA GLY A 153 -3.93 9.32 -5.45
C GLY A 153 -2.77 9.36 -4.45
N GLY A 154 -2.69 8.32 -3.61
CA GLY A 154 -1.61 8.13 -2.64
C GLY A 154 -1.78 8.99 -1.39
N GLY A 155 -2.87 8.78 -0.64
CA GLY A 155 -3.20 9.57 0.54
C GLY A 155 -2.11 9.56 1.61
N ALA A 156 -1.37 8.46 1.79
CA ALA A 156 -0.19 8.45 2.64
C ALA A 156 1.07 8.85 1.85
N ILE A 157 1.34 8.15 0.74
CA ILE A 157 2.57 8.31 -0.04
C ILE A 157 2.24 8.41 -1.52
N PHE A 158 2.78 9.45 -2.16
CA PHE A 158 2.93 9.52 -3.61
C PHE A 158 4.41 9.42 -3.97
N ALA A 159 4.76 8.56 -4.93
CA ALA A 159 6.13 8.40 -5.42
C ALA A 159 6.17 8.33 -6.95
N ARG A 160 7.04 9.14 -7.57
CA ARG A 160 7.28 9.12 -9.02
C ARG A 160 8.76 9.32 -9.35
N GLY A 161 9.24 8.59 -10.36
CA GLY A 161 10.55 8.70 -11.04
C GLY A 161 11.78 8.31 -10.21
N GLY A 162 11.70 8.35 -8.88
CA GLY A 162 12.73 7.84 -7.98
C GLY A 162 12.55 6.36 -7.59
N ARG A 163 12.93 6.03 -6.35
CA ARG A 163 12.74 4.70 -5.78
C ARG A 163 11.92 4.74 -4.48
N LEU A 164 11.10 3.72 -4.24
CA LEU A 164 10.32 3.53 -3.01
C LEU A 164 10.55 2.14 -2.43
N ARG A 165 10.71 2.06 -1.11
CA ARG A 165 10.70 0.81 -0.33
C ARG A 165 9.89 1.00 0.96
N ILE A 166 9.10 -0.01 1.32
CA ILE A 166 8.22 -0.02 2.48
C ILE A 166 8.52 -1.29 3.28
N VAL A 167 8.92 -1.15 4.55
CA VAL A 167 9.30 -2.31 5.39
C VAL A 167 8.74 -2.19 6.80
N ASP A 168 8.03 -3.19 7.28
CA ASP A 168 7.47 -3.21 8.65
C ASP A 168 6.63 -1.95 8.95
N ALA A 169 5.90 -1.46 7.96
CA ALA A 169 5.11 -0.23 8.08
C ALA A 169 3.62 -0.55 8.11
N THR A 170 2.85 0.29 8.81
CA THR A 170 1.39 0.14 8.92
C THR A 170 0.69 1.34 8.29
N PHE A 171 -0.31 1.10 7.44
CA PHE A 171 -1.11 2.12 6.78
C PHE A 171 -2.57 1.99 7.20
N VAL A 172 -3.12 3.02 7.83
CA VAL A 172 -4.47 2.96 8.43
C VAL A 172 -5.37 4.07 7.91
N GLY A 173 -6.53 3.70 7.37
CA GLY A 173 -7.61 4.65 7.10
C GLY A 173 -7.25 5.78 6.12
N ASN A 174 -6.24 5.56 5.29
CA ASN A 174 -5.82 6.52 4.27
C ASN A 174 -6.87 6.62 3.15
N ARG A 175 -6.91 7.75 2.46
CA ARG A 175 -7.91 8.02 1.43
C ARG A 175 -7.39 8.78 0.23
N CYS A 176 -8.08 8.60 -0.88
CA CYS A 176 -7.95 9.44 -2.07
C CYS A 176 -9.35 9.92 -2.52
N GLN A 177 -9.40 10.59 -3.67
CA GLN A 177 -10.58 10.94 -4.44
C GLN A 177 -11.59 9.77 -4.53
N ARG A 178 -12.88 10.09 -4.53
CA ARG A 178 -13.96 9.10 -4.50
C ARG A 178 -14.27 8.45 -5.86
N SER A 179 -13.82 9.08 -6.93
CA SER A 179 -14.08 8.71 -8.33
C SER A 179 -12.90 9.12 -9.20
N GLY A 180 -12.87 8.59 -10.42
CA GLY A 180 -11.81 8.85 -11.40
C GLY A 180 -11.22 7.53 -11.90
N PRO A 181 -11.07 7.34 -13.22
CA PRO A 181 -10.62 6.08 -13.81
C PRO A 181 -9.20 5.67 -13.38
N ASP A 182 -8.24 6.59 -13.41
CA ASP A 182 -6.82 6.33 -13.09
C ASP A 182 -6.36 6.89 -11.75
N VAL A 183 -7.31 7.29 -10.90
CA VAL A 183 -7.01 7.77 -9.56
C VAL A 183 -7.08 6.59 -8.60
N GLY A 184 -5.97 6.31 -7.91
CA GLY A 184 -5.86 5.08 -7.12
C GLY A 184 -4.89 5.15 -5.94
N GLY A 185 -4.99 4.18 -5.04
CA GLY A 185 -4.02 4.01 -3.96
C GLY A 185 -4.37 4.90 -2.78
N ALA A 186 -5.30 4.45 -1.94
CA ALA A 186 -5.67 5.21 -0.75
C ALA A 186 -4.45 5.45 0.15
N ALA A 187 -3.58 4.43 0.28
CA ALA A 187 -2.32 4.56 0.99
C ALA A 187 -1.20 5.01 0.05
N VAL A 188 -0.89 4.24 -0.99
CA VAL A 188 0.32 4.48 -1.80
C VAL A 188 -0.03 4.51 -3.28
N ARG A 189 0.46 5.54 -3.98
CA ARG A 189 0.40 5.70 -5.44
C ARG A 189 1.82 5.81 -5.99
N VAL A 190 2.16 4.99 -6.99
CA VAL A 190 3.50 4.96 -7.59
C VAL A 190 3.47 5.04 -9.12
N PHE A 191 4.41 5.79 -9.67
CA PHE A 191 4.71 5.90 -11.10
C PHE A 191 6.22 5.78 -11.32
N ASP A 192 6.61 5.36 -12.53
CA ASP A 192 7.97 5.48 -13.07
C ASP A 192 9.08 5.07 -12.07
N GLN A 193 9.08 3.79 -11.67
CA GLN A 193 10.08 3.29 -10.73
C GLN A 193 11.39 3.03 -11.48
N TYR A 194 12.52 3.54 -10.97
CA TYR A 194 13.82 3.47 -11.65
C TYR A 194 14.13 2.12 -12.31
N ARG A 195 14.32 2.13 -13.63
CA ARG A 195 14.59 0.96 -14.50
C ARG A 195 13.60 -0.18 -14.32
N ASP A 196 12.33 0.15 -14.14
CA ASP A 196 11.21 -0.79 -13.92
C ASP A 196 11.45 -1.75 -12.74
N ARG A 197 12.35 -1.37 -11.82
CA ARG A 197 12.61 -2.17 -10.62
C ARG A 197 11.34 -2.27 -9.79
N PRO A 198 11.11 -3.37 -9.07
CA PRO A 198 9.92 -3.48 -8.26
C PRO A 198 10.00 -2.58 -7.03
N VAL A 199 8.87 -1.99 -6.65
CA VAL A 199 8.67 -1.50 -5.30
C VAL A 199 8.59 -2.70 -4.35
N TYR A 200 9.37 -2.67 -3.28
CA TYR A 200 9.32 -3.68 -2.23
C TYR A 200 8.40 -3.23 -1.11
N VAL A 201 7.45 -4.10 -0.75
CA VAL A 201 6.57 -3.97 0.41
C VAL A 201 6.76 -5.23 1.24
N VAL A 202 7.34 -5.10 2.43
CA VAL A 202 7.74 -6.25 3.24
C VAL A 202 7.22 -6.09 4.66
N GLY A 203 6.65 -7.15 5.25
CA GLY A 203 6.27 -7.14 6.67
C GLY A 203 5.20 -6.08 7.02
N SER A 204 4.47 -5.57 6.03
CA SER A 204 3.69 -4.34 6.17
C SER A 204 2.19 -4.62 6.20
N ALA A 205 1.42 -3.72 6.81
CA ALA A 205 -0.02 -3.86 6.98
C ALA A 205 -0.79 -2.67 6.38
N PHE A 206 -1.87 -2.94 5.66
CA PHE A 206 -2.72 -1.94 5.02
C PHE A 206 -4.18 -2.17 5.39
N ARG A 207 -4.78 -1.24 6.15
CA ARG A 207 -6.13 -1.43 6.69
C ARG A 207 -7.05 -0.24 6.45
N GLY A 208 -8.27 -0.54 6.01
CA GLY A 208 -9.39 0.40 6.05
C GLY A 208 -9.31 1.55 5.03
N GLY A 209 -8.39 1.48 4.07
CA GLY A 209 -8.20 2.53 3.07
C GLY A 209 -9.35 2.61 2.08
N ARG A 210 -9.60 3.81 1.55
CA ARG A 210 -10.72 4.09 0.63
C ARG A 210 -10.32 5.05 -0.49
N CYS A 211 -10.51 4.63 -1.73
CA CYS A 211 -10.09 5.40 -2.89
C CYS A 211 -10.96 5.03 -4.11
N SER A 212 -10.93 5.83 -5.18
CA SER A 212 -11.65 5.51 -6.42
C SER A 212 -11.28 4.10 -6.90
N ASN A 213 -9.99 3.83 -7.01
CA ASN A 213 -9.39 2.52 -7.23
C ASN A 213 -8.32 2.22 -6.17
N GLY A 214 -7.90 0.98 -6.00
CA GLY A 214 -6.75 0.66 -5.14
C GLY A 214 -6.94 1.13 -3.70
N GLY A 215 -7.75 0.44 -2.90
CA GLY A 215 -8.02 0.86 -1.52
C GLY A 215 -6.79 0.85 -0.62
N ALA A 216 -5.68 0.22 -1.03
CA ALA A 216 -4.37 0.34 -0.38
C ALA A 216 -3.31 0.83 -1.37
N LEU A 217 -2.91 -0.01 -2.33
CA LEU A 217 -1.83 0.27 -3.28
C LEU A 217 -2.39 0.56 -4.67
N SER A 218 -1.71 1.44 -5.39
CA SER A 218 -1.95 1.65 -6.81
C SER A 218 -0.71 2.07 -7.57
N SER A 219 -0.62 1.68 -8.84
CA SER A 219 0.37 2.22 -9.78
C SER A 219 -0.06 2.17 -11.24
N ILE A 220 0.63 2.94 -12.08
CA ILE A 220 0.66 2.77 -13.53
C ILE A 220 2.10 2.44 -13.93
N GLY A 221 2.30 1.32 -14.64
CA GLY A 221 3.60 0.92 -15.20
C GLY A 221 4.64 0.43 -14.19
N VAL A 222 4.26 0.14 -12.94
CA VAL A 222 5.24 -0.21 -11.88
C VAL A 222 5.10 -1.66 -11.42
N SER A 223 6.25 -2.33 -11.30
CA SER A 223 6.33 -3.68 -10.73
C SER A 223 6.32 -3.65 -9.20
N TRP A 224 5.81 -4.73 -8.57
CA TRP A 224 5.71 -4.86 -7.12
C TRP A 224 6.17 -6.22 -6.62
N ARG A 225 6.88 -6.22 -5.49
CA ARG A 225 7.14 -7.40 -4.66
C ARG A 225 6.57 -7.17 -3.27
N VAL A 226 5.44 -7.80 -2.99
CA VAL A 226 4.73 -7.71 -1.72
C VAL A 226 4.91 -9.01 -0.97
N LEU A 227 5.65 -8.94 0.13
CA LEU A 227 6.11 -10.11 0.88
C LEU A 227 5.68 -9.99 2.34
N ASN A 228 5.19 -11.09 2.92
CA ASN A 228 4.90 -11.19 4.36
C ASN A 228 4.01 -10.05 4.87
N SER A 229 3.02 -9.62 4.08
CA SER A 229 2.25 -8.41 4.33
C SER A 229 0.76 -8.72 4.50
N THR A 230 -0.02 -7.76 5.00
CA THR A 230 -1.47 -7.89 5.21
C THR A 230 -2.26 -6.75 4.60
N PHE A 231 -3.39 -7.07 3.98
CA PHE A 231 -4.32 -6.11 3.37
C PHE A 231 -5.74 -6.42 3.81
N GLU A 232 -6.32 -5.55 4.63
CA GLU A 232 -7.59 -5.83 5.28
C GLU A 232 -8.58 -4.67 5.17
N HIS A 233 -9.83 -4.97 4.83
CA HIS A 233 -10.93 -3.99 4.87
C HIS A 233 -10.71 -2.73 4.01
N ASN A 234 -9.89 -2.83 2.95
CA ASN A 234 -9.69 -1.76 1.98
C ASN A 234 -10.80 -1.78 0.93
N ARG A 235 -11.14 -0.60 0.39
CA ARG A 235 -12.30 -0.46 -0.50
C ARG A 235 -12.00 0.43 -1.70
N ALA A 236 -12.24 -0.09 -2.89
CA ALA A 236 -12.38 0.70 -4.11
C ALA A 236 -13.84 1.14 -4.25
N ILE A 237 -14.07 2.45 -4.15
CA ILE A 237 -15.41 3.04 -4.02
C ILE A 237 -15.88 3.81 -5.27
N GLY A 238 -15.03 3.93 -6.29
CA GLY A 238 -15.41 4.48 -7.59
C GLY A 238 -16.46 3.63 -8.30
N ARG A 239 -16.95 4.11 -9.44
CA ARG A 239 -17.91 3.40 -10.28
C ARG A 239 -17.73 3.82 -11.72
N GLY A 240 -17.74 2.85 -12.63
CA GLY A 240 -17.57 3.12 -14.06
C GLY A 240 -16.41 2.40 -14.71
N ALA A 241 -15.56 1.71 -13.94
CA ALA A 241 -14.34 1.05 -14.41
C ALA A 241 -13.34 2.03 -15.07
N ASN A 242 -12.32 1.46 -15.72
CA ASN A 242 -11.32 2.16 -16.51
C ASN A 242 -11.19 1.48 -17.89
N PRO A 243 -11.42 2.17 -19.03
CA PRO A 243 -11.93 3.54 -19.15
C PRO A 243 -13.34 3.70 -18.56
N SER A 244 -13.73 4.93 -18.24
CA SER A 244 -15.04 5.20 -17.65
C SER A 244 -16.18 4.84 -18.61
N ARG A 245 -17.12 4.01 -18.16
CA ARG A 245 -18.38 3.74 -18.87
C ARG A 245 -19.20 5.03 -19.05
N PRO A 246 -20.01 5.13 -20.12
CA PRO A 246 -20.89 6.28 -20.34
C PRO A 246 -21.73 6.62 -19.10
N GLY A 247 -21.77 7.92 -18.74
CA GLY A 247 -22.56 8.42 -17.61
C GLY A 247 -21.98 8.11 -16.22
N THR A 248 -20.71 7.69 -16.13
CA THR A 248 -20.04 7.41 -14.85
C THR A 248 -18.74 8.21 -14.71
N ALA A 249 -18.32 8.47 -13.47
CA ALA A 249 -17.08 9.20 -13.19
C ALA A 249 -15.81 8.30 -13.22
N GLY A 250 -15.96 7.01 -13.51
CA GLY A 250 -14.85 6.04 -13.57
C GLY A 250 -14.36 5.54 -12.21
N GLY A 251 -13.59 4.46 -12.28
CA GLY A 251 -12.97 3.77 -11.15
C GLY A 251 -13.83 2.65 -10.56
N GLY A 252 -13.49 2.21 -9.35
CA GLY A 252 -14.17 1.13 -8.61
C GLY A 252 -13.42 -0.19 -8.57
N SER A 253 -12.19 -0.23 -9.08
CA SER A 253 -11.40 -1.44 -9.23
C SER A 253 -10.26 -1.57 -8.20
N GLY A 254 -9.88 -2.79 -7.85
CA GLY A 254 -8.75 -3.07 -6.97
C GLY A 254 -9.03 -2.72 -5.51
N GLY A 255 -9.81 -3.54 -4.80
CA GLY A 255 -10.21 -3.25 -3.42
C GLY A 255 -8.98 -3.09 -2.49
N ALA A 256 -7.99 -3.96 -2.61
CA ALA A 256 -6.68 -3.75 -1.99
C ALA A 256 -5.66 -3.15 -2.98
N ILE A 257 -5.45 -3.78 -4.14
CA ILE A 257 -4.38 -3.44 -5.08
C ILE A 257 -4.96 -3.16 -6.46
N TYR A 258 -4.61 -2.01 -7.06
CA TYR A 258 -4.93 -1.65 -8.44
C TYR A 258 -3.65 -1.42 -9.26
N LEU A 259 -3.43 -2.18 -10.32
CA LEU A 259 -2.27 -2.03 -11.19
C LEU A 259 -2.70 -1.96 -12.65
N ASP A 260 -2.17 -0.97 -13.37
CA ASP A 260 -2.37 -0.75 -14.80
C ASP A 260 -1.00 -0.45 -15.46
N GLY A 261 -0.90 -0.51 -16.78
CA GLY A 261 0.31 -0.22 -17.56
C GLY A 261 0.57 -1.26 -18.65
N ASP A 262 1.73 -1.19 -19.31
CA ASP A 262 2.10 -2.19 -20.34
C ASP A 262 2.82 -3.37 -19.68
N ARG A 263 4.14 -3.27 -19.52
CA ARG A 263 4.98 -4.34 -18.96
C ARG A 263 5.32 -4.12 -17.50
N PHE A 264 4.66 -4.85 -16.61
CA PHE A 264 4.99 -4.86 -15.18
C PHE A 264 4.69 -6.21 -14.53
N THR A 265 5.10 -6.38 -13.27
CA THR A 265 4.92 -7.62 -12.52
C THR A 265 4.34 -7.41 -11.14
N LEU A 266 3.59 -8.40 -10.66
CA LEU A 266 3.17 -8.50 -9.26
C LEU A 266 3.61 -9.85 -8.67
N ASP A 267 4.42 -9.82 -7.61
CA ASP A 267 4.79 -10.99 -6.81
C ASP A 267 4.22 -10.86 -5.41
N LEU A 268 3.22 -11.68 -5.09
CA LEU A 268 2.64 -11.83 -3.75
C LEU A 268 3.21 -13.08 -3.08
N GLY A 269 3.90 -12.92 -1.96
CA GLY A 269 4.49 -14.01 -1.20
C GLY A 269 4.19 -13.92 0.28
N GLY A 270 3.78 -15.01 0.94
CA GLY A 270 3.55 -15.00 2.39
C GLY A 270 2.51 -13.98 2.85
N THR A 271 1.60 -13.56 1.97
CA THR A 271 0.75 -12.37 2.17
C THR A 271 -0.70 -12.77 2.41
N VAL A 272 -1.37 -12.03 3.29
CA VAL A 272 -2.82 -12.16 3.53
C VAL A 272 -3.54 -10.96 2.94
N ILE A 273 -4.51 -11.20 2.06
CA ILE A 273 -5.41 -10.16 1.55
C ILE A 273 -6.82 -10.63 1.86
N ARG A 274 -7.51 -9.94 2.77
CA ARG A 274 -8.85 -10.36 3.17
C ARG A 274 -9.82 -9.24 3.42
N ASP A 275 -11.10 -9.54 3.22
CA ASP A 275 -12.20 -8.63 3.56
C ASP A 275 -12.12 -7.28 2.82
N ASN A 276 -11.48 -7.22 1.65
CA ASN A 276 -11.41 -6.04 0.80
C ASN A 276 -12.52 -6.05 -0.24
N THR A 277 -13.03 -4.89 -0.65
CA THR A 277 -14.17 -4.83 -1.59
C THR A 277 -13.88 -3.93 -2.78
N ALA A 278 -14.27 -4.36 -3.98
CA ALA A 278 -14.29 -3.52 -5.18
C ALA A 278 -15.73 -3.39 -5.70
N ARG A 279 -16.16 -2.16 -6.02
CA ARG A 279 -17.47 -1.91 -6.63
C ARG A 279 -17.55 -2.39 -8.08
N GLU A 280 -16.41 -2.46 -8.76
CA GLU A 280 -16.27 -2.99 -10.11
C GLU A 280 -15.48 -4.29 -10.03
N GLY A 281 -14.19 -4.28 -10.40
CA GLY A 281 -13.40 -5.51 -10.50
C GLY A 281 -12.26 -5.66 -9.52
N GLY A 282 -12.00 -6.91 -9.11
CA GLY A 282 -10.83 -7.27 -8.32
C GLY A 282 -10.88 -6.76 -6.89
N GLY A 283 -11.71 -7.35 -6.02
CA GLY A 283 -11.75 -6.99 -4.59
C GLY A 283 -10.39 -7.13 -3.90
N ALA A 284 -9.60 -8.15 -4.26
CA ALA A 284 -8.21 -8.30 -3.83
C ALA A 284 -7.27 -7.53 -4.76
N VAL A 285 -7.24 -7.93 -6.05
CA VAL A 285 -6.29 -7.40 -7.03
C VAL A 285 -7.02 -7.11 -8.33
N PHE A 286 -6.82 -5.90 -8.85
CA PHE A 286 -7.09 -5.56 -10.24
C PHE A 286 -5.75 -5.35 -10.94
N PHE A 287 -5.53 -6.10 -12.02
CA PHE A 287 -4.29 -6.10 -12.78
C PHE A 287 -4.61 -6.01 -14.27
N VAL A 288 -4.18 -4.94 -14.93
CA VAL A 288 -4.30 -4.76 -16.37
C VAL A 288 -2.94 -4.44 -16.97
N SER A 289 -2.44 -5.35 -17.81
CA SER A 289 -1.32 -5.14 -18.71
C SER A 289 -1.87 -4.95 -20.12
N ASN A 290 -1.78 -3.72 -20.62
CA ASN A 290 -2.44 -3.28 -21.86
C ASN A 290 -1.90 -4.01 -23.09
N ASP A 291 -0.59 -4.24 -23.15
CA ASP A 291 0.10 -4.99 -24.21
C ASP A 291 0.15 -6.51 -23.96
N ARG A 292 -0.46 -7.00 -22.87
CA ARG A 292 -0.43 -8.40 -22.44
C ARG A 292 0.98 -8.96 -22.23
N THR A 293 1.93 -8.17 -21.72
CA THR A 293 3.27 -8.66 -21.36
C THR A 293 3.50 -8.83 -19.86
N GLY A 294 2.65 -8.21 -19.04
CA GLY A 294 2.73 -8.27 -17.59
C GLY A 294 2.38 -9.63 -16.99
N THR A 295 2.97 -9.94 -15.84
CA THR A 295 2.78 -11.24 -15.17
C THR A 295 2.50 -11.10 -13.68
N MET A 296 1.74 -12.04 -13.13
CA MET A 296 1.47 -12.12 -11.71
C MET A 296 1.81 -13.50 -11.16
N ARG A 297 2.39 -13.52 -9.95
CA ARG A 297 2.67 -14.72 -9.17
C ARG A 297 2.15 -14.56 -7.74
N ILE A 298 1.52 -15.61 -7.23
CA ILE A 298 1.00 -15.70 -5.86
C ILE A 298 1.54 -16.99 -5.24
N ARG A 299 2.21 -16.87 -4.09
CA ARG A 299 2.82 -18.00 -3.37
C ARG A 299 2.65 -17.90 -1.87
N HIS A 300 2.41 -19.02 -1.19
CA HIS A 300 2.29 -19.07 0.27
C HIS A 300 1.32 -18.01 0.84
N SER A 301 0.27 -17.67 0.10
CA SER A 301 -0.57 -16.50 0.39
C SER A 301 -2.03 -16.91 0.55
N THR A 302 -2.79 -16.10 1.29
CA THR A 302 -4.24 -16.29 1.46
C THR A 302 -4.97 -15.06 0.98
N LEU A 303 -5.78 -15.22 -0.06
CA LEU A 303 -6.70 -14.22 -0.57
C LEU A 303 -8.12 -14.70 -0.25
N GLU A 304 -8.75 -14.09 0.75
CA GLU A 304 -10.03 -14.57 1.29
C GLU A 304 -11.09 -13.47 1.40
N ARG A 305 -12.33 -13.73 0.97
CA ARG A 305 -13.49 -12.84 1.14
C ARG A 305 -13.23 -11.45 0.57
N ASN A 306 -12.73 -11.40 -0.66
CA ASN A 306 -12.46 -10.14 -1.36
C ASN A 306 -13.45 -9.91 -2.51
N PRO A 307 -14.73 -9.58 -2.25
CA PRO A 307 -15.74 -9.54 -3.30
C PRO A 307 -15.46 -8.48 -4.37
N SER A 308 -15.63 -8.90 -5.63
CA SER A 308 -15.73 -8.03 -6.81
C SER A 308 -17.21 -7.91 -7.18
N ALA A 309 -17.82 -6.73 -7.01
CA ALA A 309 -19.26 -6.58 -7.23
C ALA A 309 -19.66 -6.55 -8.72
N GLY A 310 -18.73 -6.18 -9.61
CA GLY A 310 -18.96 -6.09 -11.04
C GLY A 310 -18.39 -7.27 -11.81
N PHE A 311 -17.07 -7.48 -11.72
CA PHE A 311 -16.39 -8.48 -12.56
C PHE A 311 -15.09 -9.01 -11.96
N GLU A 312 -14.71 -10.22 -12.35
CA GLU A 312 -13.43 -10.83 -11.99
C GLU A 312 -13.07 -11.89 -13.04
N THR A 313 -11.84 -12.37 -13.02
CA THR A 313 -11.37 -13.41 -13.93
C THR A 313 -11.91 -14.77 -13.48
N PRO A 314 -12.59 -15.55 -14.35
CA PRO A 314 -13.12 -16.85 -13.98
C PRO A 314 -12.08 -17.75 -13.32
N GLY A 315 -12.44 -18.30 -12.16
CA GLY A 315 -11.57 -19.18 -11.35
C GLY A 315 -10.47 -18.46 -10.57
N LEU A 316 -10.53 -17.12 -10.45
CA LEU A 316 -9.64 -16.32 -9.60
C LEU A 316 -10.50 -15.38 -8.73
N PRO A 317 -11.13 -15.88 -7.66
CA PRO A 317 -12.06 -15.09 -6.84
C PRO A 317 -11.37 -13.85 -6.26
N GLY A 318 -12.03 -12.70 -6.37
CA GLY A 318 -11.51 -11.41 -5.93
C GLY A 318 -10.39 -10.83 -6.81
N ILE A 319 -10.06 -11.46 -7.94
CA ILE A 319 -9.00 -11.00 -8.84
C ILE A 319 -9.57 -10.73 -10.23
N PHE A 320 -9.34 -9.54 -10.74
CA PHE A 320 -9.40 -9.29 -12.18
C PHE A 320 -7.97 -9.21 -12.73
N PHE A 321 -7.67 -10.09 -13.69
CA PHE A 321 -6.34 -10.20 -14.28
C PHE A 321 -6.41 -10.18 -15.81
N LEU A 322 -5.71 -9.21 -16.38
CA LEU A 322 -5.43 -9.07 -17.80
C LEU A 322 -3.91 -8.99 -17.97
N GLY A 323 -3.27 -10.06 -18.45
CA GLY A 323 -1.81 -10.06 -18.66
C GLY A 323 -1.38 -11.16 -19.62
N ALA A 324 -0.09 -11.47 -19.64
CA ALA A 324 0.52 -12.37 -20.62
C ALA A 324 -0.01 -13.80 -20.57
N ARG A 325 -0.29 -14.29 -19.36
CA ARG A 325 -0.80 -15.63 -19.11
C ARG A 325 -1.44 -15.67 -17.74
N ARG A 326 -2.29 -16.67 -17.51
CA ARG A 326 -2.93 -16.89 -16.20
C ARG A 326 -1.89 -16.81 -15.07
N PRO A 327 -2.22 -16.16 -13.93
CA PRO A 327 -1.28 -16.01 -12.82
C PRO A 327 -0.77 -17.36 -12.33
N THR A 328 0.50 -17.41 -11.95
CA THR A 328 1.05 -18.61 -11.28
C THR A 328 0.66 -18.58 -9.82
N VAL A 329 -0.09 -19.59 -9.37
CA VAL A 329 -0.55 -19.72 -7.98
C VAL A 329 0.03 -21.01 -7.39
N THR A 330 0.75 -20.90 -6.28
CA THR A 330 1.47 -22.02 -5.63
C THR A 330 1.26 -21.94 -4.13
N ASP A 331 0.94 -23.05 -3.47
CA ASP A 331 0.78 -23.12 -2.01
C ASP A 331 -0.08 -21.97 -1.43
N SER A 332 -1.17 -21.62 -2.11
CA SER A 332 -1.97 -20.43 -1.80
C SER A 332 -3.46 -20.75 -1.83
N VAL A 333 -4.23 -20.02 -1.03
CA VAL A 333 -5.69 -20.15 -0.92
C VAL A 333 -6.35 -18.91 -1.51
N LEU A 334 -7.25 -19.10 -2.48
CA LEU A 334 -8.05 -18.04 -3.10
C LEU A 334 -9.52 -18.42 -2.95
N ARG A 335 -10.30 -17.66 -2.18
CA ARG A 335 -11.75 -17.91 -1.95
C ARG A 335 -12.55 -16.70 -1.48
#